data_AF-A0A9D6Q7L4-F1
#
_entry.id   AF-A0A9D6Q7L4-F1
#
_cell.length_a   1.000
_cell.length_b   1.000
_cell.length_c   1.000
_cell.angle_alpha   90.00
_cell.angle_beta   90.00
_cell.angle_gamma   90.00
#
_symmetry.space_group_name_H-M   'P 1'
#
loop_
_entity.id
_entity.type
_entity.pdbx_description
1 polymer ?
#
loop_
_entity_poly.entity_id
_entity_poly.type
_entity_poly.pdbx_seq_one_letter_code
_entity_poly.pdbx_strand_id
1 'polypeptide(L)'
;MTPTRTLTPIPIGADVSYAGVASLSGVPRTPVGTDTSGHPVYPVVLSRGFFLIVEAKKGPSGSSPATSVFDYDPNDPAARPAFQIESSRSLGANPSAAVCDAAQPKIGGVPAVSPPSFDVTQPISDALNDLGCRFSARTAPSEACTGSAGSFFFVNSMSKVQFCAVIGSELAFPSGDTLLTVRVLDQLGNPGVASAFVIRAP
;
A
#
# COMPACT_ATOMS: atom_id res chain seq x y z
N MET A 1 -34.33 23.49 0.01
CA MET A 1 -33.07 23.18 0.72
C MET A 1 -31.97 23.14 -0.33
N THR A 2 -31.01 24.05 -0.26
CA THR A 2 -29.90 24.13 -1.24
C THR A 2 -28.76 23.24 -0.73
N PRO A 3 -28.24 22.28 -1.50
CA PRO A 3 -27.12 21.46 -1.06
C PRO A 3 -25.88 22.35 -0.87
N THR A 4 -25.38 22.42 0.36
CA THR A 4 -24.10 23.06 0.66
C THR A 4 -23.00 22.25 -0.03
N ARG A 5 -22.32 22.87 -1.01
CA ARG A 5 -21.10 22.30 -1.58
C ARG A 5 -20.06 22.17 -0.47
N THR A 6 -19.79 20.95 -0.04
CA THR A 6 -18.65 20.66 0.84
C THR A 6 -17.41 20.74 -0.04
N LEU A 7 -16.51 21.66 0.26
CA LEU A 7 -15.20 21.71 -0.41
C LEU A 7 -14.47 20.41 -0.07
N THR A 8 -14.13 19.61 -1.09
CA THR A 8 -13.25 18.45 -0.91
C THR A 8 -11.89 18.98 -0.46
N PRO A 9 -11.38 18.60 0.74
CA PRO A 9 -10.05 19.01 1.17
C PRO A 9 -9.01 18.62 0.13
N ILE A 10 -8.15 19.57 -0.25
CA ILE A 10 -7.03 19.29 -1.14
C ILE A 10 -6.02 18.44 -0.34
N PRO A 11 -5.63 17.25 -0.81
CA PRO A 11 -4.60 16.47 -0.16
C PRO A 11 -3.27 17.24 -0.19
N ILE A 12 -2.67 17.48 0.98
CA ILE A 12 -1.40 18.21 1.14
C ILE A 12 -0.31 17.38 1.83
N GLY A 13 -0.60 16.14 2.19
CA GLY A 13 0.29 15.23 2.89
C GLY A 13 1.44 14.69 2.04
N ALA A 14 1.96 13.52 2.39
CA ALA A 14 3.07 12.89 1.70
C ALA A 14 2.70 12.41 0.29
N ASP A 15 3.56 12.67 -0.69
CA ASP A 15 3.35 12.18 -2.05
C ASP A 15 3.94 10.77 -2.20
N VAL A 16 3.18 9.86 -2.83
CA VAL A 16 3.71 8.57 -3.29
C VAL A 16 4.65 8.83 -4.48
N SER A 17 5.95 8.60 -4.28
CA SER A 17 7.01 8.83 -5.26
C SER A 17 7.33 7.61 -6.13
N TYR A 18 6.95 6.41 -5.66
CA TYR A 18 7.04 5.16 -6.39
C TYR A 18 6.01 4.16 -5.85
N ALA A 19 5.37 3.39 -6.72
CA ALA A 19 4.52 2.27 -6.35
C ALA A 19 4.67 1.16 -7.41
N GLY A 20 5.00 -0.05 -6.98
CA GLY A 20 5.28 -1.15 -7.90
C GLY A 20 5.75 -2.41 -7.19
N VAL A 21 6.54 -3.21 -7.93
CA VAL A 21 7.00 -4.53 -7.47
C VAL A 21 8.50 -4.69 -7.67
N ALA A 22 9.10 -5.56 -6.85
CA ALA A 22 10.47 -6.02 -7.02
C ALA A 22 10.55 -7.56 -6.95
N SER A 23 11.57 -8.16 -7.58
CA SER A 23 11.88 -9.58 -7.39
C SER A 23 12.24 -9.88 -5.93
N LEU A 24 12.26 -11.16 -5.52
CA LEU A 24 12.75 -11.55 -4.19
C LEU A 24 14.23 -11.21 -3.93
N SER A 25 15.00 -10.90 -4.99
CA SER A 25 16.36 -10.38 -4.87
C SER A 25 16.42 -8.85 -4.74
N GLY A 26 15.28 -8.18 -4.59
CA GLY A 26 15.17 -6.74 -4.42
C GLY A 26 15.27 -5.92 -5.72
N VAL A 27 15.29 -6.55 -6.90
CA VAL A 27 15.42 -5.82 -8.17
C VAL A 27 14.05 -5.25 -8.57
N PRO A 28 13.87 -3.92 -8.66
CA PRO A 28 12.61 -3.31 -9.10
C PRO A 28 12.24 -3.76 -10.51
N ARG A 29 10.95 -3.97 -10.76
CA ARG A 29 10.44 -4.29 -12.10
C ARG A 29 9.85 -3.04 -12.75
N THR A 30 9.89 -3.02 -14.06
CA THR A 30 9.17 -2.02 -14.86
C THR A 30 7.77 -2.53 -15.20
N PRO A 31 6.75 -1.66 -15.22
CA PRO A 31 5.42 -2.05 -15.69
C PRO A 31 5.47 -2.39 -17.19
N VAL A 32 4.56 -3.24 -17.66
CA VAL A 32 4.46 -3.60 -19.10
C VAL A 32 3.55 -2.66 -19.89
N GLY A 33 2.90 -1.73 -19.22
CA GLY A 33 1.96 -0.77 -19.79
C GLY A 33 1.09 -0.16 -18.71
N THR A 34 -0.04 0.40 -19.11
CA THR A 34 -1.06 0.93 -18.20
C THR A 34 -2.42 0.27 -18.46
N ASP A 35 -3.29 0.27 -17.46
CA ASP A 35 -4.70 -0.08 -17.64
C ASP A 35 -5.46 1.05 -18.37
N THR A 36 -6.78 0.89 -18.52
CA THR A 36 -7.64 1.88 -19.19
C THR A 36 -7.78 3.19 -18.42
N SER A 37 -7.42 3.22 -17.13
CA SER A 37 -7.43 4.40 -16.28
C SER A 37 -6.04 5.04 -16.15
N GLY A 38 -5.02 4.49 -16.83
CA GLY A 38 -3.65 5.00 -16.82
C GLY A 38 -2.78 4.47 -15.68
N HIS A 39 -3.23 3.48 -14.90
CA HIS A 39 -2.44 2.91 -13.82
C HIS A 39 -1.39 1.94 -14.36
N PRO A 40 -0.13 1.97 -13.89
CA PRO A 40 0.91 1.05 -14.33
C PRO A 40 0.55 -0.40 -13.98
N VAL A 41 0.75 -1.31 -14.95
CA VAL A 41 0.43 -2.73 -14.83
C VAL A 41 1.71 -3.55 -14.65
N TYR A 42 1.79 -4.30 -13.57
CA TYR A 42 2.90 -5.19 -13.25
C TYR A 42 2.45 -6.65 -13.35
N PRO A 43 2.88 -7.39 -14.38
CA PRO A 43 2.61 -8.81 -14.47
C PRO A 43 3.51 -9.59 -13.52
N VAL A 44 2.92 -10.58 -12.87
CA VAL A 44 3.64 -11.52 -12.01
C VAL A 44 3.49 -12.93 -12.57
N VAL A 45 4.56 -13.72 -12.48
CA VAL A 45 4.58 -15.10 -13.01
C VAL A 45 3.85 -16.05 -12.06
N LEU A 46 3.89 -15.74 -10.76
CA LEU A 46 3.19 -16.43 -9.70
C LEU A 46 2.38 -15.38 -8.94
N SER A 47 1.24 -15.77 -8.39
CA SER A 47 0.42 -14.94 -7.50
C SER A 47 1.14 -14.48 -6.21
N ARG A 48 2.39 -14.91 -5.98
CA ARG A 48 3.22 -14.66 -4.80
C ARG A 48 4.71 -14.70 -5.16
N GLY A 49 5.59 -14.42 -4.20
CA GLY A 49 7.04 -14.54 -4.38
C GLY A 49 7.67 -13.31 -5.04
N PHE A 50 7.28 -12.13 -4.57
CA PHE A 50 7.81 -10.83 -4.97
C PHE A 50 7.59 -9.82 -3.83
N PHE A 51 8.21 -8.65 -3.90
CA PHE A 51 7.90 -7.55 -3.00
C PHE A 51 6.87 -6.62 -3.61
N LEU A 52 5.89 -6.18 -2.80
CA LEU A 52 5.22 -4.90 -3.05
C LEU A 52 6.08 -3.79 -2.46
N ILE A 53 6.26 -2.73 -3.23
CA ILE A 53 7.08 -1.57 -2.85
C ILE A 53 6.24 -0.31 -3.04
N VAL A 54 6.17 0.51 -2.00
CA VAL A 54 5.67 1.88 -2.07
C VAL A 54 6.69 2.80 -1.46
N GLU A 55 6.98 3.91 -2.11
CA GLU A 55 7.84 4.95 -1.56
C GLU A 55 7.09 6.27 -1.45
N ALA A 56 7.42 7.03 -0.41
CA ALA A 56 6.84 8.33 -0.18
C ALA A 56 7.92 9.39 -0.01
N LYS A 57 7.63 10.59 -0.52
CA LYS A 57 8.42 11.81 -0.33
C LYS A 57 7.55 12.87 0.36
N LYS A 58 8.20 13.97 0.77
CA LYS A 58 7.49 15.17 1.24
C LYS A 58 6.58 15.69 0.12
N GLY A 59 5.32 15.94 0.43
CA GLY A 59 4.39 16.64 -0.47
C GLY A 59 4.26 18.12 -0.11
N PRO A 60 3.13 18.77 -0.48
CA PRO A 60 2.94 20.22 -0.35
C PRO A 60 3.08 20.78 1.08
N SER A 61 2.75 20.02 2.12
CA SER A 61 2.92 20.46 3.52
C SER A 61 4.39 20.64 3.94
N GLY A 62 5.33 20.03 3.20
CA GLY A 62 6.76 19.99 3.54
C GLY A 62 7.11 19.05 4.71
N SER A 63 6.10 18.44 5.35
CA SER A 63 6.29 17.47 6.42
C SER A 63 6.74 16.11 5.86
N SER A 64 7.53 15.37 6.62
CA SER A 64 8.01 14.04 6.21
C SER A 64 6.86 13.04 6.19
N PRO A 65 6.91 11.98 5.34
CA PRO A 65 5.96 10.88 5.44
C PRO A 65 6.00 10.25 6.84
N ALA A 66 4.82 9.96 7.40
CA ALA A 66 4.73 9.16 8.62
C ALA A 66 4.96 7.68 8.30
N THR A 67 5.41 6.91 9.30
CA THR A 67 5.92 5.55 9.13
C THR A 67 5.05 4.46 9.76
N SER A 68 3.93 4.82 10.40
CA SER A 68 3.03 3.82 10.99
C SER A 68 2.36 2.98 9.91
N VAL A 69 2.55 1.68 10.01
CA VAL A 69 1.97 0.65 9.11
C VAL A 69 0.82 -0.11 9.76
N PHE A 70 0.62 0.06 11.06
CA PHE A 70 -0.45 -0.54 11.83
C PHE A 70 -0.83 0.39 12.99
N ASP A 71 -2.13 0.65 13.14
CA ASP A 71 -2.75 1.35 14.26
C ASP A 71 -4.23 0.94 14.28
N TYR A 72 -4.57 -0.01 15.15
CA TYR A 72 -5.85 -0.70 15.11
C TYR A 72 -6.57 -0.61 16.45
N ASP A 73 -7.82 -0.14 16.38
CA ASP A 73 -8.81 -0.27 17.43
C ASP A 73 -10.09 -0.85 16.81
N PRO A 74 -10.62 -1.97 17.32
CA PRO A 74 -11.87 -2.58 16.82
C PRO A 74 -13.12 -1.71 17.03
N ASN A 75 -13.03 -0.65 17.83
CA ASN A 75 -14.14 0.24 18.16
C ASN A 75 -13.93 1.69 17.72
N ASP A 76 -12.78 2.02 17.12
CA ASP A 76 -12.50 3.35 16.58
C ASP A 76 -12.09 3.26 15.10
N PRO A 77 -12.98 3.60 14.15
CA PRO A 77 -12.64 3.60 12.74
C PRO A 77 -11.62 4.69 12.36
N ALA A 78 -11.29 5.64 13.22
CA ALA A 78 -10.22 6.59 12.98
C ALA A 78 -8.82 6.02 13.30
N ALA A 79 -8.72 4.95 14.10
CA ALA A 79 -7.47 4.23 14.33
C ALA A 79 -7.02 3.55 13.03
N ARG A 80 -6.01 4.15 12.38
CA ARG A 80 -5.56 3.79 11.03
C ARG A 80 -4.06 4.01 10.90
N PRO A 81 -3.36 3.18 10.12
CA PRO A 81 -1.97 3.44 9.80
C PRO A 81 -1.84 4.73 8.98
N ALA A 82 -0.69 5.39 9.08
CA ALA A 82 -0.36 6.49 8.19
C ALA A 82 -0.10 6.00 6.75
N PHE A 83 0.46 4.80 6.61
CA PHE A 83 0.56 4.07 5.36
C PHE A 83 -0.76 3.34 5.08
N GLN A 84 -1.54 3.86 4.14
CA GLN A 84 -2.88 3.34 3.85
C GLN A 84 -2.89 2.74 2.45
N ILE A 85 -2.97 1.41 2.37
CA ILE A 85 -3.04 0.65 1.13
C ILE A 85 -4.24 -0.29 1.17
N GLU A 86 -4.99 -0.34 0.07
CA GLU A 86 -6.15 -1.19 -0.12
C GLU A 86 -6.03 -2.00 -1.41
N SER A 87 -6.75 -3.11 -1.47
CA SER A 87 -6.81 -3.99 -2.65
C SER A 87 -8.24 -4.12 -3.15
N SER A 88 -8.44 -4.02 -4.46
CA SER A 88 -9.78 -4.15 -5.06
C SER A 88 -10.33 -5.58 -5.08
N ARG A 89 -9.51 -6.57 -4.70
CA ARG A 89 -9.88 -7.99 -4.61
C ARG A 89 -9.24 -8.59 -3.37
N SER A 90 -9.92 -9.56 -2.77
CA SER A 90 -9.41 -10.21 -1.56
C SER A 90 -8.09 -10.92 -1.88
N LEU A 91 -7.11 -10.79 -1.00
CA LEU A 91 -5.80 -11.42 -1.11
C LEU A 91 -5.75 -12.70 -0.27
N GLY A 92 -4.94 -13.67 -0.71
CA GLY A 92 -4.80 -14.95 -0.03
C GLY A 92 -5.92 -15.93 -0.34
N ALA A 93 -5.69 -17.20 0.01
CA ALA A 93 -6.65 -18.28 -0.23
C ALA A 93 -7.78 -18.35 0.83
N ASN A 94 -7.52 -17.81 2.03
CA ASN A 94 -8.44 -17.84 3.16
C ASN A 94 -8.78 -16.40 3.57
N PRO A 95 -9.91 -15.84 3.11
CA PRO A 95 -10.34 -14.53 3.58
C PRO A 95 -10.55 -14.59 5.10
N SER A 96 -9.92 -13.66 5.82
CA SER A 96 -10.07 -13.50 7.26
C SER A 96 -10.74 -12.17 7.56
N ALA A 97 -11.57 -12.16 8.60
CA ALA A 97 -12.09 -10.91 9.18
C ALA A 97 -11.21 -10.43 10.35
N ALA A 98 -10.21 -11.22 10.76
CA ALA A 98 -9.30 -10.84 11.82
C ALA A 98 -8.28 -9.85 11.25
N VAL A 99 -8.19 -8.67 11.87
CA VAL A 99 -7.22 -7.66 11.45
C VAL A 99 -5.82 -8.08 11.91
N CYS A 100 -4.88 -8.06 10.97
CA CYS A 100 -3.48 -8.37 11.20
C CYS A 100 -3.23 -9.79 11.76
N ASP A 101 -3.93 -10.78 11.22
CA ASP A 101 -3.61 -12.18 11.44
C ASP A 101 -2.41 -12.60 10.55
N ALA A 102 -1.27 -11.96 10.77
CA ALA A 102 -0.07 -12.11 9.96
C ALA A 102 0.94 -13.15 10.53
N ALA A 103 0.63 -13.78 11.67
CA ALA A 103 1.55 -14.67 12.38
C ALA A 103 0.88 -15.99 12.80
N GLN A 104 1.68 -17.06 12.86
CA GLN A 104 1.18 -18.36 13.31
C GLN A 104 0.55 -18.27 14.72
N PRO A 105 -0.53 -19.02 15.00
CA PRO A 105 -1.12 -20.06 14.15
C PRO A 105 -2.21 -19.58 13.19
N LYS A 106 -2.58 -18.29 13.22
CA LYS A 106 -3.66 -17.73 12.40
C LYS A 106 -3.05 -16.81 11.35
N ILE A 107 -2.84 -17.35 10.16
CA ILE A 107 -2.39 -16.58 9.01
C ILE A 107 -3.54 -16.45 8.02
N GLY A 108 -4.12 -15.25 7.92
CA GLY A 108 -5.26 -14.96 7.06
C GLY A 108 -4.92 -14.05 5.88
N GLY A 109 -5.84 -14.05 4.93
CA GLY A 109 -5.86 -13.14 3.78
C GLY A 109 -6.52 -11.81 4.11
N VAL A 110 -6.35 -10.85 3.21
CA VAL A 110 -6.80 -9.46 3.37
C VAL A 110 -8.11 -9.24 2.61
N PRO A 111 -9.14 -8.59 3.21
CA PRO A 111 -10.40 -8.29 2.54
C PRO A 111 -10.25 -7.23 1.44
N ALA A 112 -11.15 -7.30 0.44
CA ALA A 112 -11.21 -6.32 -0.64
C ALA A 112 -11.89 -5.01 -0.22
N VAL A 113 -11.49 -3.90 -0.85
CA VAL A 113 -12.24 -2.64 -0.88
C VAL A 113 -12.49 -2.27 -2.35
N SER A 114 -13.73 -2.41 -2.80
CA SER A 114 -14.12 -2.22 -4.21
C SER A 114 -15.49 -1.55 -4.31
N PRO A 115 -15.60 -0.33 -4.89
CA PRO A 115 -14.49 0.49 -5.39
C PRO A 115 -13.51 0.91 -4.26
N PRO A 116 -12.25 1.27 -4.59
CA PRO A 116 -11.29 1.82 -3.63
C PRO A 116 -11.89 3.01 -2.86
N SER A 117 -11.74 3.03 -1.53
CA SER A 117 -12.26 4.10 -0.68
C SER A 117 -11.43 4.25 0.60
N PHE A 118 -11.20 5.50 0.97
CA PHE A 118 -10.58 5.85 2.25
C PHE A 118 -11.55 6.47 3.26
N ASP A 119 -12.86 6.27 3.08
CA ASP A 119 -13.88 6.75 4.00
C ASP A 119 -13.66 6.20 5.41
N VAL A 120 -14.00 7.00 6.42
CA VAL A 120 -13.79 6.65 7.84
C VAL A 120 -14.87 5.69 8.34
N THR A 121 -14.74 4.42 7.99
CA THR A 121 -15.61 3.31 8.42
C THR A 121 -14.78 2.14 8.93
N GLN A 122 -15.33 1.35 9.86
CA GLN A 122 -14.62 0.23 10.46
C GLN A 122 -14.14 -0.80 9.41
N PRO A 123 -14.96 -1.23 8.44
CA PRO A 123 -14.51 -2.22 7.45
C PRO A 123 -13.34 -1.73 6.59
N ILE A 124 -13.29 -0.44 6.26
CA ILE A 124 -12.16 0.15 5.52
C ILE A 124 -10.93 0.22 6.42
N SER A 125 -11.09 0.67 7.67
CA SER A 125 -9.97 0.73 8.64
C SER A 125 -9.38 -0.65 8.91
N ASP A 126 -10.22 -1.66 9.02
CA ASP A 126 -9.83 -3.06 9.19
C ASP A 126 -8.99 -3.54 7.99
N ALA A 127 -9.46 -3.28 6.76
CA ALA A 127 -8.73 -3.64 5.54
C ALA A 127 -7.37 -2.90 5.41
N LEU A 128 -7.35 -1.59 5.71
CA LEU A 128 -6.13 -0.77 5.69
C LEU A 128 -5.11 -1.25 6.72
N ASN A 129 -5.56 -1.58 7.94
CA ASN A 129 -4.69 -2.11 8.99
C ASN A 129 -4.19 -3.52 8.66
N ASP A 130 -5.05 -4.39 8.14
CA ASP A 130 -4.70 -5.77 7.85
C ASP A 130 -3.67 -5.87 6.73
N LEU A 131 -3.83 -5.11 5.65
CA LEU A 131 -2.80 -5.04 4.61
C LEU A 131 -1.58 -4.25 5.09
N GLY A 132 -1.79 -3.12 5.76
CA GLY A 132 -0.72 -2.26 6.25
C GLY A 132 0.26 -3.00 7.16
N CYS A 133 -0.24 -3.84 8.08
CA CYS A 133 0.62 -4.53 9.04
C CYS A 133 1.56 -5.58 8.41
N ARG A 134 1.36 -5.92 7.13
CA ARG A 134 2.25 -6.79 6.34
C ARG A 134 3.50 -6.06 5.86
N PHE A 135 3.51 -4.74 5.93
CA PHE A 135 4.60 -3.88 5.47
C PHE A 135 5.55 -3.54 6.61
N SER A 136 6.80 -3.25 6.24
CA SER A 136 7.77 -2.57 7.09
C SER A 136 8.15 -1.24 6.47
N ALA A 137 8.26 -0.19 7.28
CA ALA A 137 8.77 1.10 6.85
C ALA A 137 10.30 1.15 6.99
N ARG A 138 10.98 1.62 5.94
CA ARG A 138 12.43 1.83 5.87
C ARG A 138 12.71 3.30 5.65
N THR A 139 13.41 3.95 6.57
CA THR A 139 13.67 5.40 6.52
C THR A 139 15.04 5.75 5.96
N ALA A 140 15.88 4.74 5.71
CA ALA A 140 17.20 4.89 5.11
C ALA A 140 17.32 4.01 3.84
N PRO A 141 17.92 4.53 2.74
CA PRO A 141 18.14 3.74 1.53
C PRO A 141 18.96 2.46 1.76
N SER A 142 19.89 2.47 2.71
CA SER A 142 20.70 1.30 3.09
C SER A 142 19.90 0.16 3.73
N GLU A 143 18.65 0.42 4.13
CA GLU A 143 17.73 -0.55 4.73
C GLU A 143 16.59 -0.92 3.77
N ALA A 144 16.61 -0.38 2.53
CA ALA A 144 15.56 -0.60 1.56
C ALA A 144 15.39 -2.09 1.22
N CYS A 145 14.18 -2.48 0.86
CA CYS A 145 13.90 -3.79 0.27
C CYS A 145 14.32 -3.86 -1.22
N THR A 146 14.56 -2.72 -1.85
CA THR A 146 15.07 -2.65 -3.23
C THR A 146 16.58 -2.45 -3.29
N GLY A 147 17.20 -3.05 -4.30
CA GLY A 147 18.65 -3.03 -4.44
C GLY A 147 19.13 -3.66 -5.75
N SER A 148 20.45 -3.59 -5.94
CA SER A 148 21.17 -4.24 -7.04
C SER A 148 22.59 -4.55 -6.61
N ALA A 149 23.09 -5.74 -6.98
CA ALA A 149 24.48 -6.16 -6.77
C ALA A 149 25.00 -5.93 -5.33
N GLY A 150 24.17 -6.19 -4.32
CA GLY A 150 24.54 -6.05 -2.90
C GLY A 150 24.41 -4.64 -2.32
N SER A 151 23.98 -3.65 -3.12
CA SER A 151 23.64 -2.30 -2.63
C SER A 151 22.13 -2.12 -2.53
N PHE A 152 21.66 -1.52 -1.44
CA PHE A 152 20.26 -1.15 -1.24
C PHE A 152 20.02 0.31 -1.61
N PHE A 153 18.87 0.61 -2.19
CA PHE A 153 18.48 1.96 -2.57
C PHE A 153 16.97 2.12 -2.62
N PHE A 154 16.48 3.34 -2.42
CA PHE A 154 15.13 3.71 -2.85
C PHE A 154 15.10 3.88 -4.37
N VAL A 155 14.04 3.38 -5.01
CA VAL A 155 13.83 3.44 -6.45
C VAL A 155 13.76 4.89 -6.92
N ASN A 156 13.09 5.76 -6.15
CA ASN A 156 13.07 7.19 -6.40
C ASN A 156 14.01 7.91 -5.42
N SER A 157 14.98 8.65 -5.95
CA SER A 157 16.01 9.34 -5.15
C SER A 157 15.46 10.46 -4.26
N MET A 158 14.24 10.93 -4.50
CA MET A 158 13.56 11.93 -3.66
C MET A 158 12.80 11.31 -2.48
N SER A 159 12.61 9.98 -2.49
CA SER A 159 11.89 9.26 -1.44
C SER A 159 12.56 9.44 -0.07
N LYS A 160 11.73 9.48 0.97
CA LYS A 160 12.14 9.58 2.38
C LYS A 160 11.81 8.33 3.17
N VAL A 161 10.81 7.57 2.73
CA VAL A 161 10.42 6.30 3.32
C VAL A 161 10.11 5.32 2.19
N GLN A 162 10.53 4.07 2.36
CA GLN A 162 10.05 2.93 1.58
C GLN A 162 9.26 1.97 2.47
N PHE A 163 8.05 1.64 2.06
CA PHE A 163 7.23 0.59 2.63
C PHE A 163 7.38 -0.64 1.75
N CYS A 164 7.70 -1.78 2.35
CA CYS A 164 7.81 -3.02 1.62
C CYS A 164 7.21 -4.22 2.38
N ALA A 165 6.59 -5.11 1.62
CA ALA A 165 6.04 -6.39 2.08
C ALA A 165 6.44 -7.50 1.11
N VAL A 166 6.83 -8.67 1.64
CA VAL A 166 6.97 -9.88 0.83
C VAL A 166 5.57 -10.47 0.63
N ILE A 167 5.22 -10.79 -0.62
CA ILE A 167 3.95 -11.45 -0.92
C ILE A 167 4.14 -12.95 -0.82
N GLY A 168 3.73 -13.52 0.33
CA GLY A 168 3.65 -14.95 0.54
C GLY A 168 2.33 -15.55 0.07
N SER A 169 2.05 -16.80 0.48
CA SER A 169 0.79 -17.49 0.16
C SER A 169 -0.44 -16.84 0.77
N GLU A 170 -0.27 -16.23 1.93
CA GLU A 170 -1.27 -15.52 2.70
C GLU A 170 -1.73 -14.21 2.06
N LEU A 171 -0.90 -13.64 1.17
CA LEU A 171 -1.23 -12.45 0.38
C LEU A 171 -1.32 -12.75 -1.12
N ALA A 172 -1.43 -14.03 -1.49
CA ALA A 172 -1.41 -14.41 -2.90
C ALA A 172 -2.53 -13.71 -3.69
N PHE A 173 -2.17 -13.09 -4.81
CA PHE A 173 -3.10 -12.37 -5.66
C PHE A 173 -4.02 -13.34 -6.41
N PRO A 174 -5.34 -13.09 -6.45
CA PRO A 174 -6.25 -13.90 -7.27
C PRO A 174 -5.96 -13.67 -8.77
N SER A 175 -6.19 -14.69 -9.59
CA SER A 175 -5.97 -14.65 -11.05
C SER A 175 -6.64 -13.44 -11.71
N GLY A 176 -5.94 -12.80 -12.65
CA GLY A 176 -6.37 -11.58 -13.33
C GLY A 176 -5.84 -10.29 -12.69
N ASP A 177 -6.50 -9.18 -12.98
CA ASP A 177 -6.08 -7.86 -12.51
C ASP A 177 -6.60 -7.58 -11.09
N THR A 178 -5.73 -7.02 -10.26
CA THR A 178 -6.04 -6.50 -8.93
C THR A 178 -5.48 -5.09 -8.84
N LEU A 179 -6.34 -4.12 -8.54
CA LEU A 179 -5.94 -2.73 -8.35
C LEU A 179 -5.51 -2.55 -6.89
N LEU A 180 -4.33 -1.98 -6.70
CA LEU A 180 -3.87 -1.50 -5.40
C LEU A 180 -3.94 0.01 -5.40
N THR A 181 -4.61 0.57 -4.40
CA THR A 181 -4.70 2.02 -4.19
C THR A 181 -4.03 2.36 -2.88
N VAL A 182 -3.17 3.39 -2.89
CA VAL A 182 -2.33 3.75 -1.76
C VAL A 182 -2.29 5.25 -1.56
N ARG A 183 -2.32 5.69 -0.31
CA ARG A 183 -1.96 7.05 0.10
C ARG A 183 -1.14 6.99 1.39
N VAL A 184 -0.38 8.05 1.62
CA VAL A 184 0.47 8.16 2.81
C VAL A 184 0.17 9.46 3.53
N LEU A 185 -0.05 9.39 4.83
CA LEU A 185 -0.15 10.57 5.68
C LEU A 185 1.25 11.11 5.97
N ASP A 186 1.38 12.42 6.11
CA ASP A 186 2.59 13.03 6.67
C ASP A 186 2.59 12.94 8.21
N GLN A 187 3.69 13.37 8.84
CA GLN A 187 3.82 13.38 10.30
C GLN A 187 2.85 14.32 11.03
N LEU A 188 2.15 15.20 10.31
CA LEU A 188 1.11 16.06 10.88
C LEU A 188 -0.30 15.47 10.70
N GLY A 189 -0.41 14.26 10.13
CA GLY A 189 -1.67 13.59 9.87
C GLY A 189 -2.37 14.07 8.59
N ASN A 190 -1.73 14.89 7.75
CA ASN A 190 -2.33 15.30 6.49
C ASN A 190 -2.28 14.15 5.49
N PRO A 191 -3.39 13.80 4.81
CA PRO A 191 -3.38 12.78 3.77
C PRO A 191 -2.74 13.30 2.49
N GLY A 192 -1.92 12.47 1.86
CA GLY A 192 -1.43 12.67 0.50
C GLY A 192 -2.45 12.32 -0.59
N VAL A 193 -2.12 12.66 -1.84
CA VAL A 193 -2.89 12.24 -3.01
C VAL A 193 -2.77 10.72 -3.16
N ALA A 194 -3.90 10.04 -3.41
CA ALA A 194 -3.89 8.61 -3.67
C ALA A 194 -3.21 8.29 -5.02
N SER A 195 -2.39 7.26 -5.02
CA SER A 195 -1.77 6.66 -6.20
C SER A 195 -2.28 5.23 -6.36
N ALA A 196 -2.26 4.69 -7.58
CA ALA A 196 -2.71 3.33 -7.83
C ALA A 196 -1.89 2.62 -8.90
N PHE A 197 -1.83 1.30 -8.79
CA PHE A 197 -1.14 0.42 -9.73
C PHE A 197 -1.82 -0.95 -9.75
N VAL A 198 -1.62 -1.70 -10.84
CA VAL A 198 -2.28 -2.99 -11.06
C VAL A 198 -1.27 -4.13 -10.96
N ILE A 199 -1.64 -5.17 -10.22
CA ILE A 199 -0.99 -6.48 -10.28
C ILE A 199 -1.80 -7.37 -11.21
N ARG A 200 -1.15 -7.91 -12.25
CA ARG A 200 -1.73 -8.90 -13.16
C ARG A 200 -1.19 -10.28 -12.82
N ALA A 201 -2.01 -11.08 -12.14
CA ALA A 201 -1.70 -12.45 -11.74
C ALA A 201 -2.15 -13.46 -12.82
N PRO A 202 -1.47 -14.62 -12.95
CA PRO A 202 -1.78 -15.64 -13.95
C PRO A 202 -3.15 -16.29 -13.73
#